data_AF-A0A485L9Z2-F1
#
_entry.id   AF-A0A485L9Z2-F1
#
_cell.length_a   1.000
_cell.length_b   1.000
_cell.length_c   1.000
_cell.angle_alpha   90.00
_cell.angle_beta   90.00
_cell.angle_gamma   90.00
#
_symmetry.space_group_name_H-M   'P 1'
#
loop_
_entity.id
_entity.type
_entity.pdbx_description
1 polymer ?
#
loop_
_entity_poly.entity_id
_entity_poly.type
_entity_poly.pdbx_seq_one_letter_code
_entity_poly.pdbx_strand_id
1 'polypeptide(L)'
;MTSSATCDSRVAQLVYRGIATGALWTVSIDTYDHLGLVVAGKVALDPHFLLTSTAKNCAAFTVFLGTFGGVSCVAESLRGRRDPLNTFLGGFSSGLLLTQNPATRLALPIRTSIQTAFVCGSFAAAFDAMTREQDSS
;
A
#
# COMPACT_ATOMS: atom_id res chain seq x y z
N MET A 1 -22.99 -19.56 -0.34
CA MET A 1 -22.72 -18.52 -1.36
C MET A 1 -22.40 -17.23 -0.64
N THR A 2 -21.13 -16.80 -0.53
CA THR A 2 -20.73 -15.42 -0.07
C THR A 2 -19.22 -15.17 0.03
N SER A 3 -18.31 -16.10 -0.28
CA SER A 3 -16.85 -15.83 -0.20
C SER A 3 -16.43 -14.62 -1.08
N SER A 4 -16.98 -14.52 -2.29
CA SER A 4 -16.71 -13.40 -3.21
C SER A 4 -17.24 -12.05 -2.69
N ALA A 5 -18.45 -12.01 -2.14
CA ALA A 5 -19.05 -10.78 -1.63
C ALA A 5 -18.25 -10.17 -0.46
N THR A 6 -17.67 -11.01 0.41
CA THR A 6 -16.80 -10.57 1.51
C THR A 6 -15.42 -10.12 1.06
N CYS A 7 -14.95 -10.64 -0.07
CA CYS A 7 -13.67 -10.26 -0.65
C CYS A 7 -13.75 -8.92 -1.39
N ASP A 8 -14.79 -8.73 -2.19
CA ASP A 8 -15.01 -7.47 -2.91
C ASP A 8 -15.17 -6.30 -1.93
N SER A 9 -15.92 -6.49 -0.84
CA SER A 9 -16.08 -5.45 0.19
C SER A 9 -14.74 -5.12 0.88
N ARG A 10 -13.91 -6.14 1.17
CA ARG A 10 -12.60 -5.93 1.81
C ARG A 10 -11.63 -5.21 0.89
N VAL A 11 -11.60 -5.58 -0.39
CA VAL A 11 -10.77 -4.91 -1.40
C VAL A 11 -11.23 -3.47 -1.59
N ALA A 12 -12.53 -3.21 -1.71
CA ALA A 12 -13.06 -1.87 -1.82
C ALA A 12 -12.67 -0.99 -0.63
N GLN A 13 -12.80 -1.51 0.60
CA GLN A 13 -12.40 -0.79 1.81
C GLN A 13 -10.90 -0.47 1.82
N LEU A 14 -10.06 -1.39 1.36
CA LEU A 14 -8.61 -1.19 1.25
C LEU A 14 -8.23 -0.18 0.16
N VAL A 15 -8.97 -0.15 -0.95
CA VAL A 15 -8.83 0.86 -2.01
C VAL A 15 -9.15 2.25 -1.46
N TYR A 16 -10.28 2.43 -0.74
CA TYR A 16 -10.61 3.71 -0.12
C TYR A 16 -9.56 4.16 0.89
N ARG A 17 -9.04 3.23 1.70
CA ARG A 17 -7.91 3.50 2.61
C ARG A 17 -6.67 3.91 1.84
N GLY A 18 -6.39 3.30 0.68
CA GLY A 18 -5.25 3.66 -0.17
C GLY A 18 -5.33 5.09 -0.70
N ILE A 19 -6.51 5.51 -1.15
CA ILE A 19 -6.74 6.90 -1.59
C ILE A 19 -6.51 7.86 -0.42
N ALA A 20 -7.09 7.59 0.74
CA ALA A 20 -6.93 8.45 1.92
C ALA A 20 -5.46 8.54 2.38
N THR A 21 -4.75 7.40 2.44
CA THR A 21 -3.33 7.35 2.79
C THR A 21 -2.47 8.11 1.78
N GLY A 22 -2.75 7.99 0.48
CA GLY A 22 -2.02 8.73 -0.55
C GLY A 22 -2.20 10.25 -0.45
N ALA A 23 -3.43 10.70 -0.19
CA ALA A 23 -3.70 12.12 0.04
C ALA A 23 -2.96 12.63 1.29
N LEU A 24 -3.04 11.89 2.40
CA LEU A 24 -2.35 12.24 3.65
C LEU A 24 -0.83 12.26 3.48
N TRP A 25 -0.26 11.30 2.74
CA TRP A 25 1.17 11.25 2.45
C TRP A 25 1.64 12.50 1.70
N THR A 26 0.90 12.93 0.67
CA THR A 26 1.26 14.13 -0.09
C THR A 26 1.15 15.41 0.73
N VAL A 27 0.14 15.53 1.60
CA VAL A 27 0.04 16.67 2.52
C VAL A 27 1.20 16.68 3.52
N SER A 28 1.59 15.51 4.03
CA SER A 28 2.57 15.40 5.11
C SER A 28 4.02 15.45 4.65
N ILE A 29 4.33 14.93 3.46
CA ILE A 29 5.70 14.79 2.97
C ILE A 29 5.95 15.73 1.79
N ASP A 30 5.26 15.53 0.67
CA ASP A 30 5.55 16.27 -0.56
C ASP A 30 5.27 17.77 -0.42
N THR A 31 4.21 18.14 0.30
CA THR A 31 3.86 19.54 0.51
C THR A 31 4.88 20.23 1.40
N TYR A 32 5.33 19.56 2.47
CA TYR A 32 6.37 20.09 3.37
C TYR A 32 7.72 20.25 2.66
N ASP A 33 8.11 19.28 1.85
CA ASP A 33 9.37 19.34 1.10
C ASP A 33 9.32 20.45 0.03
N HIS A 34 8.21 20.55 -0.70
CA HIS A 34 8.01 21.62 -1.69
C HIS A 34 7.96 23.01 -1.04
N LEU A 35 7.27 23.15 0.10
CA LEU A 35 7.27 24.38 0.88
C LEU A 35 8.67 24.77 1.34
N GLY A 36 9.48 23.80 1.79
CA GLY A 36 10.88 24.04 2.15
C GLY A 36 11.70 24.61 1.00
N LEU A 37 11.48 24.10 -0.22
CA LEU A 37 12.13 24.59 -1.43
C LEU A 37 11.64 25.97 -1.88
N VAL A 38 10.35 26.25 -1.70
CA VAL A 38 9.75 27.56 -1.98
C VAL A 38 10.28 28.62 -1.01
N VAL A 39 10.32 28.31 0.28
CA VAL A 39 10.87 29.21 1.32
C VAL A 39 12.36 29.47 1.08
N ALA A 40 13.11 28.47 0.61
CA ALA A 40 14.51 28.62 0.21
C ALA A 40 14.69 29.40 -1.12
N GLY A 41 13.61 29.83 -1.77
CA GLY A 41 13.64 30.57 -3.04
C GLY A 41 14.12 29.74 -4.23
N LYS A 42 14.16 28.42 -4.12
CA LYS A 42 14.67 27.52 -5.17
C LYS A 42 13.62 27.18 -6.22
N VAL A 43 12.34 27.22 -5.86
CA VAL A 43 11.23 26.83 -6.73
C VAL A 43 10.00 27.71 -6.42
N ALA A 44 9.13 27.92 -7.40
CA ALA A 44 7.83 28.57 -7.17
C ALA A 44 6.81 27.57 -6.61
N LEU A 45 5.80 28.08 -5.88
CA LEU A 45 4.68 27.26 -5.42
C LEU A 45 3.85 26.87 -6.64
N ASP A 46 3.84 25.59 -7.00
CA ASP A 46 3.12 25.07 -8.15
C ASP A 46 2.02 24.09 -7.71
N PRO A 47 0.74 24.46 -7.83
CA PRO A 47 -0.37 23.57 -7.46
C PRO A 47 -0.47 22.35 -8.38
N HIS A 48 0.02 22.43 -9.62
CA HIS A 48 -0.01 21.30 -10.55
C HIS A 48 0.97 20.20 -10.11
N PHE A 49 2.12 20.58 -9.55
CA PHE A 49 3.05 19.63 -8.93
C PHE A 49 2.39 18.87 -7.78
N LEU A 50 1.75 19.59 -6.85
CA LEU A 50 1.06 18.98 -5.70
C LEU A 50 -0.06 18.05 -6.16
N LEU A 51 -0.91 18.48 -7.11
CA LEU A 51 -2.01 17.69 -7.62
C LEU A 51 -1.51 16.42 -8.35
N THR A 52 -0.44 16.55 -9.13
CA THR A 52 0.21 15.41 -9.78
C THR A 52 0.82 14.44 -8.76
N SER A 53 1.45 14.97 -7.70
CA SER A 53 2.00 14.14 -6.62
C SER A 53 0.89 13.42 -5.86
N THR A 54 -0.20 14.10 -5.51
CA THR A 54 -1.37 13.50 -4.86
C THR A 54 -1.92 12.37 -5.72
N ALA A 55 -2.14 12.59 -7.01
CA ALA A 55 -2.65 11.57 -7.92
C ALA A 55 -1.72 10.34 -7.98
N LYS A 56 -0.41 10.56 -8.08
CA LYS A 56 0.59 9.48 -8.10
C LYS A 56 0.61 8.67 -6.81
N ASN A 57 0.63 9.34 -5.65
CA ASN A 57 0.64 8.67 -4.36
C ASN A 57 -0.67 7.93 -4.09
N CYS A 58 -1.83 8.56 -4.34
CA CYS A 58 -3.13 7.90 -4.27
C CYS A 58 -3.16 6.63 -5.13
N ALA A 59 -2.69 6.72 -6.39
CA ALA A 59 -2.61 5.54 -7.27
C ALA A 59 -1.68 4.47 -6.69
N ALA A 60 -0.49 4.84 -6.22
CA ALA A 60 0.48 3.89 -5.65
C ALA A 60 -0.08 3.17 -4.41
N PHE A 61 -0.64 3.89 -3.44
CA PHE A 61 -1.22 3.31 -2.23
C PHE A 61 -2.48 2.51 -2.50
N THR A 62 -3.31 2.93 -3.46
CA THR A 62 -4.50 2.19 -3.88
C THR A 62 -4.13 0.87 -4.52
N VAL A 63 -3.15 0.88 -5.43
CA VAL A 63 -2.64 -0.35 -6.06
C VAL A 63 -2.03 -1.27 -5.00
N PHE A 64 -1.20 -0.72 -4.10
CA PHE A 64 -0.59 -1.49 -3.02
C PHE A 64 -1.63 -2.18 -2.13
N LEU A 65 -2.58 -1.42 -1.57
CA LEU A 65 -3.59 -1.96 -0.66
C LEU A 65 -4.64 -2.82 -1.37
N GLY A 66 -4.97 -2.50 -2.62
CA GLY A 66 -5.85 -3.31 -3.47
C GLY A 66 -5.23 -4.67 -3.77
N THR A 67 -3.96 -4.73 -4.16
CA THR A 67 -3.23 -5.99 -4.37
C THR A 67 -3.11 -6.77 -3.07
N PHE A 68 -2.76 -6.12 -1.97
CA PHE A 68 -2.73 -6.74 -0.65
C PHE A 68 -4.06 -7.43 -0.30
N GLY A 69 -5.17 -6.69 -0.40
CA GLY A 69 -6.50 -7.21 -0.11
C GLY A 69 -6.92 -8.36 -1.03
N GLY A 70 -6.67 -8.20 -2.33
CA GLY A 70 -7.03 -9.20 -3.34
C GLY A 70 -6.26 -10.50 -3.15
N VAL A 71 -4.93 -10.42 -2.99
CA VAL A 71 -4.08 -11.61 -2.82
C VAL A 71 -4.36 -12.30 -1.49
N SER A 72 -4.53 -11.56 -0.40
CA SER A 72 -4.89 -12.17 0.90
C SER A 72 -6.25 -12.84 0.85
N CYS A 73 -7.25 -12.24 0.19
CA CYS A 73 -8.54 -12.88 -0.04
C CYS A 73 -8.40 -14.18 -0.86
N VAL A 74 -7.69 -14.14 -1.99
CA VAL A 74 -7.53 -15.32 -2.85
C VAL A 74 -6.79 -16.43 -2.11
N ALA A 75 -5.76 -16.09 -1.33
CA ALA A 75 -5.04 -17.04 -0.49
C ALA A 75 -5.95 -17.65 0.60
N GLU A 76 -6.79 -16.86 1.26
CA GLU A 76 -7.81 -17.34 2.20
C GLU A 76 -8.80 -18.28 1.50
N SER A 77 -9.29 -17.91 0.31
CA SER A 77 -10.27 -18.72 -0.43
C SER A 77 -9.68 -20.03 -0.94
N LEU A 78 -8.40 -20.06 -1.32
CA LEU A 78 -7.71 -21.27 -1.79
C LEU A 78 -7.35 -22.22 -0.64
N ARG A 79 -6.98 -21.70 0.53
CA ARG A 79 -6.58 -22.51 1.69
C ARG A 79 -7.73 -22.85 2.64
N GLY A 80 -8.85 -22.13 2.56
CA GLY A 80 -10.00 -22.31 3.45
C GLY A 80 -9.68 -21.99 4.93
N ARG A 81 -8.58 -21.30 5.21
CA ARG A 81 -8.15 -20.90 6.56
C ARG A 81 -7.72 -19.44 6.56
N ARG A 82 -7.97 -18.75 7.67
CA ARG A 82 -7.46 -17.40 7.94
C ARG A 82 -6.20 -17.50 8.78
N ASP A 83 -5.04 -17.47 8.14
CA ASP A 83 -3.73 -17.55 8.79
C ASP A 83 -2.87 -16.33 8.45
N PRO A 84 -1.94 -15.92 9.33
CA PRO A 84 -1.04 -14.78 9.08
C PRO A 84 -0.18 -14.96 7.82
N LEU A 85 -0.03 -16.20 7.35
CA LEU A 85 0.67 -16.51 6.09
C LEU A 85 -0.08 -15.98 4.86
N ASN A 86 -1.42 -15.91 4.89
CA ASN A 86 -2.19 -15.30 3.80
C ASN A 86 -1.99 -13.78 3.76
N THR A 87 -1.84 -13.17 4.93
CA THR A 87 -1.53 -11.75 5.08
C THR A 87 -0.08 -11.45 4.66
N PHE A 88 0.86 -12.36 4.96
CA PHE A 88 2.23 -12.31 4.44
C PHE A 88 2.27 -12.32 2.91
N LEU A 89 1.55 -13.24 2.26
CA LEU A 89 1.50 -13.33 0.79
C LEU A 89 0.93 -12.06 0.15
N GLY A 90 -0.11 -11.47 0.77
CA GLY A 90 -0.63 -10.17 0.36
C GLY A 90 0.41 -9.06 0.46
N GLY A 91 1.13 -8.97 1.59
CA GLY A 91 2.17 -7.96 1.80
C GLY A 91 3.37 -8.15 0.88
N PHE A 92 3.77 -9.39 0.64
CA PHE A 92 4.87 -9.74 -0.26
C PHE A 92 4.56 -9.37 -1.71
N SER A 93 3.39 -9.77 -2.21
CA SER A 93 2.97 -9.49 -3.59
C SER A 93 2.78 -7.99 -3.85
N SER A 94 2.15 -7.27 -2.92
CA SER A 94 1.97 -5.82 -3.02
C SER A 94 3.31 -5.07 -2.95
N GLY A 95 4.25 -5.48 -2.09
CA GLY A 95 5.60 -4.93 -2.01
C GLY A 95 6.42 -5.17 -3.28
N LEU A 96 6.32 -6.36 -3.87
CA LEU A 96 6.94 -6.66 -5.16
C LEU A 96 6.40 -5.75 -6.26
N LEU A 97 5.07 -5.64 -6.35
CA LEU A 97 4.38 -4.86 -7.38
C LEU A 97 4.67 -3.37 -7.27
N LEU A 98 4.81 -2.83 -6.05
CA LEU A 98 5.18 -1.42 -5.82
C LEU A 98 6.56 -1.07 -6.40
N THR A 99 7.50 -2.02 -6.36
CA THR A 99 8.86 -1.86 -6.88
C THR A 99 9.04 -2.28 -8.34
N GLN A 100 8.00 -2.81 -8.97
CA GLN A 100 8.02 -3.21 -10.39
C GLN A 100 7.08 -2.37 -11.25
N ASN A 101 6.26 -1.50 -10.66
CA ASN A 101 5.28 -0.74 -11.41
C ASN A 101 5.97 0.31 -12.30
N PRO A 102 5.80 0.26 -13.64
CA PRO A 102 6.41 1.22 -14.56
C PRO A 102 5.90 2.65 -14.36
N ALA A 103 4.71 2.82 -13.76
CA ALA A 103 4.13 4.13 -13.45
C ALA A 103 4.87 4.86 -12.32
N THR A 104 5.52 4.12 -11.39
CA THR A 104 6.30 4.70 -10.29
C THR A 104 7.77 4.89 -10.63
N ARG A 105 8.24 4.47 -11.82
CA ARG A 105 9.64 4.59 -12.31
C ARG A 105 10.72 4.13 -11.31
N LEU A 106 10.35 3.29 -10.37
CA LEU A 106 11.27 2.72 -9.39
C LEU A 106 11.64 1.31 -9.88
N ALA A 107 12.31 1.20 -11.04
CA ALA A 107 12.94 -0.04 -11.47
C ALA A 107 14.17 -0.30 -10.60
N LEU A 108 13.95 -0.62 -9.33
CA LEU A 108 15.03 -0.94 -8.42
C LEU A 108 15.64 -2.30 -8.76
N PRO A 109 16.89 -2.56 -8.34
CA PRO A 109 17.45 -3.90 -8.44
C PRO A 109 16.52 -4.95 -7.82
N ILE A 110 16.50 -6.15 -8.40
CA ILE A 110 15.67 -7.28 -7.93
C ILE A 110 15.86 -7.52 -6.42
N ARG A 111 17.08 -7.33 -5.91
CA ARG A 111 17.40 -7.48 -4.49
C ARG A 111 16.57 -6.55 -3.60
N THR A 112 16.45 -5.27 -3.96
CA THR A 112 15.65 -4.31 -3.19
C THR A 112 14.16 -4.60 -3.33
N SER A 113 13.68 -5.03 -4.50
CA SER A 113 12.30 -5.47 -4.67
C SER A 113 11.95 -6.63 -3.76
N ILE A 114 12.83 -7.63 -3.66
CA ILE A 114 12.67 -8.78 -2.76
C ILE A 114 12.72 -8.33 -1.30
N GLN A 115 13.66 -7.45 -0.92
CA GLN A 115 13.74 -6.94 0.45
C GLN A 115 12.47 -6.15 0.83
N THR A 116 11.98 -5.28 -0.04
CA THR A 116 10.73 -4.55 0.17
C THR A 116 9.55 -5.51 0.30
N ALA A 117 9.46 -6.52 -0.56
CA ALA A 117 8.43 -7.55 -0.46
C ALA A 117 8.49 -8.31 0.87
N PHE A 118 9.68 -8.69 1.35
CA PHE A 118 9.84 -9.34 2.65
C PHE A 118 9.46 -8.42 3.81
N VAL A 119 9.83 -7.15 3.77
CA VAL A 119 9.47 -6.17 4.82
C VAL A 119 7.96 -5.98 4.85
N CYS A 120 7.33 -5.73 3.70
CA CYS A 120 5.87 -5.58 3.60
C CYS A 120 5.13 -6.84 4.04
N GLY A 121 5.58 -8.02 3.60
CA GLY A 121 5.01 -9.31 4.00
C GLY A 121 5.12 -9.55 5.50
N SER A 122 6.31 -9.38 6.07
CA SER A 122 6.58 -9.62 7.49
C SER A 122 5.80 -8.66 8.37
N PHE A 123 5.79 -7.37 8.01
CA PHE A 123 5.04 -6.36 8.72
C PHE A 123 3.54 -6.67 8.70
N ALA A 124 2.98 -7.01 7.55
CA ALA A 124 1.56 -7.34 7.44
C ALA A 124 1.18 -8.58 8.26
N ALA A 125 2.03 -9.62 8.27
CA ALA A 125 1.84 -10.80 9.10
C ALA A 125 1.94 -10.50 10.59
N ALA A 126 2.88 -9.65 11.00
CA ALA A 126 3.02 -9.22 12.39
C ALA A 126 1.80 -8.42 12.86
N PHE A 127 1.30 -7.50 12.03
CA PHE A 127 0.06 -6.76 12.34
C PHE A 127 -1.16 -7.67 12.45
N ASP A 128 -1.27 -8.67 11.58
CA ASP A 128 -2.33 -9.69 11.66
C ASP A 128 -2.25 -10.49 12.97
N ALA A 129 -1.05 -10.84 13.42
CA ALA A 129 -0.85 -11.52 14.70
C ALA A 129 -1.24 -10.64 15.88
N MET A 130 -0.76 -9.40 15.94
CA MET A 130 -1.04 -8.46 17.04
C MET A 130 -2.54 -8.16 17.17
N THR A 131 -3.24 -7.98 16.05
CA THR A 131 -4.69 -7.69 16.08
C THR A 131 -5.51 -8.88 16.59
N ARG A 132 -5.09 -10.11 16.28
CA ARG A 132 -5.74 -11.32 16.81
C ARG A 132 -5.50 -11.53 18.31
N GLU A 133 -4.32 -11.19 18.80
CA GLU A 133 -4.03 -11.24 20.24
C GLU A 133 -4.93 -10.27 21.01
N GLN A 134 -5.18 -9.08 20.45
CA GLN A 134 -6.04 -8.07 21.06
C GLN A 134 -7.52 -8.47 21.10
N ASP A 135 -8.03 -9.20 20.11
CA ASP A 135 -9.42 -9.70 20.09
C ASP A 135 -9.67 -10.88 21.06
N SER A 136 -8.60 -11.48 21.61
CA SER A 136 -8.69 -12.63 22.52
C SER A 136 -8.64 -12.25 24.00
N SER A 137 -8.48 -10.96 24.33
CA SER A 137 -8.44 -10.40 25.70
C SER A 137 -9.76 -9.72 26.05
#